data_AF-B4FUY6-F1
#
_entry.id   AF-B4FUY6-F1
#
_cell.length_a   1.000
_cell.length_b   1.000
_cell.length_c   1.000
_cell.angle_alpha   90.00
_cell.angle_beta   90.00
_cell.angle_gamma   90.00
#
_symmetry.space_group_name_H-M   'P 1'
#
loop_
_entity.id
_entity.type
_entity.pdbx_description
1 polymer ?
#
loop_
_entity_poly.entity_id
_entity_poly.type
_entity_poly.pdbx_seq_one_letter_code
_entity_poly.pdbx_strand_id
1 'polypeptide(L)'
;MASGTTARERRLVKVREERRRREYDREHTYPGWAKVLENACRDDEELRAILGDSIGNPELMKQRIQERVRKKGRAQFNKSKTGSIVAFKVSFRDFNPLNSFIWFELFGEPTDRDVDLLGGVVQAWYVMGRLGAYNSSNLQLANSMMDYDPSYDSEEASTVMPSSFHDISDVEFQDNWARVWVDLGTSDYLGLDVLLNCLTQLSSEHLGIKQVVFGGKKMGDWEEGMTSSDYGYKHFKI
;
A
#
# COMPACT_ATOMS: atom_id res chain seq x y z
N MET A 1 -41.93 23.87 41.21
CA MET A 1 -42.61 22.66 40.72
C MET A 1 -41.58 21.79 40.01
N ALA A 2 -41.20 20.66 40.62
CA ALA A 2 -40.18 19.77 40.05
C ALA A 2 -40.86 18.77 39.11
N SER A 3 -40.72 18.98 37.81
CA SER A 3 -41.16 18.02 36.78
C SER A 3 -40.21 16.82 36.81
N GLY A 4 -40.57 15.81 37.60
CA GLY A 4 -39.82 14.56 37.69
C GLY A 4 -39.99 13.76 36.40
N THR A 5 -38.95 13.72 35.58
CA THR A 5 -38.88 12.79 34.44
C THR A 5 -39.13 11.37 34.93
N THR A 6 -40.08 10.71 34.29
CA THR A 6 -40.54 9.38 34.68
C THR A 6 -39.47 8.32 34.39
N ALA A 7 -39.48 7.21 35.12
CA ALA A 7 -38.51 6.12 34.94
C ALA A 7 -38.49 5.56 33.50
N ARG A 8 -39.60 5.71 32.77
CA ARG A 8 -39.75 5.35 31.35
C ARG A 8 -38.96 6.29 30.44
N GLU A 9 -38.97 7.59 30.69
CA GLU A 9 -38.21 8.58 29.91
C GLU A 9 -36.70 8.38 30.09
N ARG A 10 -36.24 8.11 31.32
CA ARG A 10 -34.82 7.79 31.59
C ARG A 10 -34.34 6.54 30.82
N ARG A 11 -35.18 5.50 30.72
CA ARG A 11 -34.87 4.30 29.91
C ARG A 11 -34.82 4.61 28.41
N LEU A 12 -35.76 5.40 27.89
CA LEU A 12 -35.79 5.77 26.47
C LEU A 12 -34.60 6.65 26.06
N VAL A 13 -34.16 7.56 26.93
CA VAL A 13 -32.94 8.36 26.72
C VAL A 13 -31.71 7.46 26.67
N LYS A 14 -31.55 6.53 27.63
CA LYS A 14 -30.44 5.58 27.65
C LYS A 14 -30.40 4.68 26.41
N VAL A 15 -31.55 4.20 25.94
CA VAL A 15 -31.66 3.40 24.70
C VAL A 15 -31.29 4.23 23.46
N ARG A 16 -31.68 5.50 23.41
CA ARG A 16 -31.31 6.41 22.31
C ARG A 16 -29.82 6.77 22.31
N GLU A 17 -29.22 6.97 23.48
CA GLU A 17 -27.79 7.19 23.63
C GLU A 17 -26.98 5.93 23.27
N GLU A 18 -27.39 4.75 23.72
CA GLU A 18 -26.75 3.48 23.32
C GLU A 18 -26.88 3.24 21.81
N ARG A 19 -28.00 3.60 21.20
CA ARG A 19 -28.18 3.49 19.75
C ARG A 19 -27.31 4.48 18.98
N ARG A 20 -27.27 5.75 19.40
CA ARG A 20 -26.35 6.77 18.81
C ARG A 20 -24.89 6.39 18.99
N ARG A 21 -24.52 5.80 20.14
CA ARG A 21 -23.16 5.32 20.39
C ARG A 21 -22.81 4.13 19.51
N ARG A 22 -23.72 3.16 19.33
CA ARG A 22 -23.55 2.04 18.39
C ARG A 22 -23.43 2.50 16.94
N GLU A 23 -24.24 3.49 16.54
CA GLU A 23 -24.16 4.10 15.21
C GLU A 23 -22.84 4.87 15.01
N TYR A 24 -22.40 5.63 16.01
CA TYR A 24 -21.13 6.35 16.02
C TYR A 24 -19.91 5.41 15.97
N ASP A 25 -19.90 4.37 16.81
CA ASP A 25 -18.85 3.35 16.85
C ASP A 25 -18.79 2.57 15.52
N ARG A 26 -19.94 2.27 14.90
CA ARG A 26 -20.01 1.63 13.58
C ARG A 26 -19.46 2.52 12.46
N GLU A 27 -19.62 3.84 12.58
CA GLU A 27 -19.16 4.81 11.57
C GLU A 27 -17.68 5.18 11.72
N HIS A 28 -17.16 5.22 12.95
CA HIS A 28 -15.78 5.64 13.26
C HIS A 28 -14.79 4.48 13.51
N THR A 29 -15.27 3.27 13.80
CA THR A 29 -14.41 2.10 14.07
C THR A 29 -14.28 1.17 12.87
N TYR A 30 -14.98 1.44 11.76
CA TYR A 30 -14.88 0.63 10.55
C TYR A 30 -13.74 1.14 9.65
N PRO A 31 -12.57 0.48 9.64
CA PRO A 31 -11.38 1.01 9.02
C PRO A 31 -11.53 1.13 7.51
N GLY A 32 -10.84 2.10 6.90
CA GLY A 32 -10.87 2.29 5.44
C GLY A 32 -10.50 1.02 4.66
N TRP A 33 -9.56 0.21 5.17
CA TRP A 33 -9.18 -1.06 4.55
C TRP A 33 -10.31 -2.11 4.59
N ALA A 34 -11.16 -2.11 5.63
CA ALA A 34 -12.30 -3.02 5.73
C ALA A 34 -13.42 -2.64 4.75
N LYS A 35 -13.63 -1.33 4.50
CA LYS A 35 -14.54 -0.84 3.45
C LYS A 35 -14.07 -1.26 2.06
N VAL A 36 -12.77 -1.16 1.80
CA VAL A 36 -12.18 -1.59 0.52
C VAL A 36 -12.38 -3.09 0.32
N LEU A 37 -12.13 -3.90 1.34
CA LEU A 37 -12.38 -5.34 1.33
C LEU A 37 -13.84 -5.71 1.04
N GLU A 38 -14.76 -5.08 1.75
CA GLU A 38 -16.20 -5.33 1.58
C GLU A 38 -16.68 -4.93 0.18
N ASN A 39 -16.15 -3.85 -0.38
CA ASN A 39 -16.44 -3.45 -1.75
C ASN A 39 -15.86 -4.43 -2.76
N ALA A 40 -14.60 -4.87 -2.58
CA ALA A 40 -13.96 -5.83 -3.47
C ALA A 40 -14.66 -7.20 -3.46
N CYS A 41 -15.24 -7.63 -2.33
CA CYS A 41 -16.04 -8.86 -2.26
C CYS A 41 -17.29 -8.86 -3.17
N ARG A 42 -17.75 -7.69 -3.65
CA ARG A 42 -18.92 -7.61 -4.52
C ARG A 42 -18.62 -8.14 -5.92
N ASP A 43 -17.39 -7.91 -6.38
CA ASP A 43 -16.98 -8.20 -7.75
C ASP A 43 -16.04 -9.43 -7.83
N ASP A 44 -15.52 -9.91 -6.70
CA ASP A 44 -14.58 -11.05 -6.61
C ASP A 44 -15.16 -12.22 -5.78
N GLU A 45 -15.53 -13.30 -6.48
CA GLU A 45 -16.10 -14.52 -5.91
C GLU A 45 -15.12 -15.29 -5.00
N GLU A 46 -13.80 -15.24 -5.30
CA GLU A 46 -12.77 -15.93 -4.52
C GLU A 46 -12.53 -15.21 -3.18
N LEU A 47 -12.45 -13.88 -3.22
CA LEU A 47 -12.37 -13.04 -2.03
C LEU A 47 -13.62 -13.18 -1.15
N ARG A 48 -14.80 -13.25 -1.77
CA ARG A 48 -16.06 -13.51 -1.07
C ARG A 48 -16.05 -14.88 -0.37
N ALA A 49 -15.47 -15.91 -0.99
CA ALA A 49 -15.33 -17.23 -0.38
C ALA A 49 -14.36 -17.24 0.81
N ILE A 50 -13.31 -16.41 0.79
CA ILE A 50 -12.32 -16.32 1.87
C ILE A 50 -12.89 -15.59 3.09
N LEU A 51 -13.56 -14.46 2.87
CA LEU A 51 -14.11 -13.66 3.96
C LEU A 51 -15.45 -14.21 4.46
N GLY A 52 -16.32 -14.67 3.58
CA GLY A 52 -17.60 -15.30 3.93
C GLY A 52 -18.41 -14.46 4.94
N ASP A 53 -18.78 -15.09 6.05
CA ASP A 53 -19.52 -14.50 7.18
C ASP A 53 -18.72 -13.47 8.00
N SER A 54 -17.42 -13.28 7.75
CA SER A 54 -16.63 -12.25 8.45
C SER A 54 -16.85 -10.84 7.89
N ILE A 55 -17.46 -10.69 6.71
CA ILE A 55 -17.72 -9.39 6.08
C ILE A 55 -18.55 -8.50 7.01
N GLY A 56 -18.06 -7.27 7.27
CA GLY A 56 -18.69 -6.32 8.19
C GLY A 56 -18.10 -6.32 9.61
N ASN A 57 -17.18 -7.24 9.93
CA ASN A 57 -16.41 -7.21 11.18
C ASN A 57 -14.90 -7.14 10.89
N PRO A 58 -14.25 -5.97 11.03
CA PRO A 58 -12.85 -5.77 10.70
C PRO A 58 -11.92 -6.77 11.40
N GLU A 59 -12.11 -7.04 12.69
CA GLU A 59 -11.20 -7.92 13.42
C GLU A 59 -11.26 -9.37 12.91
N LEU A 60 -12.46 -9.86 12.58
CA LEU A 60 -12.64 -11.18 11.99
C LEU A 60 -12.13 -11.25 10.55
N MET A 61 -12.34 -10.20 9.75
CA MET A 61 -11.81 -10.12 8.38
C MET A 61 -10.29 -10.20 8.38
N LYS A 62 -9.63 -9.46 9.28
CA LYS A 62 -8.18 -9.49 9.47
C LYS A 62 -7.70 -10.88 9.88
N GLN A 63 -8.34 -11.51 10.86
CA GLN A 63 -7.99 -12.86 11.30
C GLN A 63 -8.14 -13.90 10.19
N ARG A 64 -9.23 -13.85 9.40
CA ARG A 64 -9.45 -14.79 8.28
C ARG A 64 -8.39 -14.66 7.19
N ILE A 65 -8.04 -13.42 6.84
CA ILE A 65 -6.96 -13.14 5.88
C ILE A 65 -5.63 -13.65 6.43
N GLN A 66 -5.29 -13.33 7.68
CA GLN A 66 -4.05 -13.78 8.32
C GLN A 66 -3.97 -15.30 8.44
N GLU A 67 -5.06 -15.98 8.82
CA GLU A 67 -5.11 -17.44 8.85
C GLU A 67 -4.93 -18.06 7.47
N ARG A 68 -5.50 -17.45 6.43
CA ARG A 68 -5.37 -17.94 5.05
C ARG A 68 -3.92 -17.84 4.58
N VAL A 69 -3.26 -16.71 4.84
CA VAL A 69 -1.83 -16.50 4.57
C VAL A 69 -0.98 -17.51 5.36
N ARG A 70 -1.25 -17.70 6.66
CA ARG A 70 -0.50 -18.61 7.54
C ARG A 70 -0.67 -20.09 7.19
N LYS A 71 -1.89 -20.52 6.82
CA LYS A 71 -2.18 -21.91 6.41
C LYS A 71 -1.63 -22.22 5.01
N LYS A 72 -1.65 -21.26 4.07
CA LYS A 72 -1.07 -21.42 2.72
C LYS A 72 0.46 -21.42 2.74
N GLY A 73 1.10 -20.65 3.62
CA GLY A 73 2.56 -20.59 3.74
C GLY A 73 3.24 -21.91 4.15
N ARG A 74 2.50 -22.89 4.66
CA ARG A 74 3.05 -24.19 5.13
C ARG A 74 2.89 -25.36 4.14
N ALA A 75 2.11 -25.22 3.05
CA ALA A 75 1.59 -26.40 2.36
C ALA A 75 1.96 -26.59 0.88
N GLN A 76 2.52 -25.63 0.12
CA GLN A 76 2.57 -25.77 -1.35
C GLN A 76 3.85 -25.23 -2.02
N PHE A 77 4.71 -26.16 -2.44
CA PHE A 77 5.89 -25.97 -3.30
C PHE A 77 5.57 -25.94 -4.80
N ASN A 78 4.32 -25.76 -5.21
CA ASN A 78 3.95 -25.47 -6.62
C ASN A 78 2.93 -24.33 -6.66
N LYS A 79 3.33 -23.24 -7.34
CA LYS A 79 2.81 -21.86 -7.33
C LYS A 79 1.28 -21.72 -7.19
N SER A 80 0.84 -21.13 -6.08
CA SER A 80 -0.40 -20.37 -5.97
C SER A 80 -0.13 -19.04 -5.26
N LYS A 81 -0.72 -17.94 -5.75
CA LYS A 81 -0.43 -16.55 -5.38
C LYS A 81 -0.37 -16.35 -3.85
N THR A 82 0.73 -15.80 -3.34
CA THR A 82 0.94 -15.45 -1.91
C THR A 82 0.55 -14.01 -1.59
N GLY A 83 0.17 -13.24 -2.60
CA GLY A 83 -0.26 -11.86 -2.48
C GLY A 83 -1.63 -11.66 -1.84
N SER A 84 -1.99 -10.39 -1.69
CA SER A 84 -3.27 -9.87 -1.26
C SER A 84 -4.23 -9.74 -2.44
N ILE A 85 -5.38 -10.37 -2.33
CA ILE A 85 -6.57 -10.19 -3.18
C ILE A 85 -7.25 -8.81 -3.00
N VAL A 86 -6.63 -7.91 -2.25
CA VAL A 86 -7.16 -6.59 -1.87
C VAL A 86 -6.24 -5.54 -2.42
N ALA A 87 -6.81 -4.54 -3.10
CA ALA A 87 -6.08 -3.34 -3.47
C ALA A 87 -5.57 -2.63 -2.21
N PHE A 88 -4.27 -2.32 -2.17
CA PHE A 88 -3.72 -1.53 -1.08
C PHE A 88 -4.16 -0.07 -1.17
N LYS A 89 -4.21 0.59 -0.03
CA LYS A 89 -4.51 2.02 0.04
C LYS A 89 -3.26 2.84 -0.31
N VAL A 90 -3.41 3.86 -1.15
CA VAL A 90 -2.37 4.86 -1.41
C VAL A 90 -2.69 6.16 -0.68
N SER A 91 -1.69 6.81 -0.07
CA SER A 91 -1.86 8.15 0.49
C SER A 91 -0.58 8.98 0.42
N PHE A 92 -0.74 10.30 0.35
CA PHE A 92 0.36 11.26 0.37
C PHE A 92 0.23 12.11 1.64
N ARG A 93 1.35 12.27 2.38
CA ARG A 93 1.39 13.03 3.63
C ARG A 93 2.65 13.89 3.65
N ASP A 94 2.51 15.21 3.49
CA ASP A 94 3.64 16.15 3.42
C ASP A 94 4.73 15.69 2.43
N PHE A 95 4.31 15.14 1.28
CA PHE A 95 5.22 14.56 0.31
C PHE A 95 6.05 15.64 -0.39
N ASN A 96 7.36 15.46 -0.37
CA ASN A 96 8.35 16.25 -1.10
C ASN A 96 9.17 15.29 -1.98
N PRO A 97 9.08 15.38 -3.32
CA PRO A 97 9.76 14.45 -4.22
C PRO A 97 11.29 14.47 -4.09
N LEU A 98 11.88 15.55 -3.56
CA LEU A 98 13.33 15.68 -3.38
C LEU A 98 13.82 15.15 -2.04
N ASN A 99 12.91 14.86 -1.11
CA ASN A 99 13.26 14.44 0.24
C ASN A 99 12.03 13.85 0.94
N SER A 100 11.73 12.58 0.69
CA SER A 100 10.64 11.90 1.36
C SER A 100 10.88 10.41 1.48
N PHE A 101 10.32 9.82 2.53
CA PHE A 101 10.18 8.38 2.62
C PHE A 101 8.98 7.90 1.81
N ILE A 102 9.10 6.72 1.23
CA ILE A 102 7.97 5.90 0.79
C ILE A 102 7.85 4.78 1.81
N TRP A 103 6.67 4.65 2.42
CA TRP A 103 6.37 3.66 3.43
C TRP A 103 5.46 2.57 2.88
N PHE A 104 5.70 1.33 3.28
CA PHE A 104 4.90 0.16 2.93
C PHE A 104 4.45 -0.51 4.22
N GLU A 105 3.14 -0.66 4.42
CA GLU A 105 2.62 -1.53 5.48
C GLU A 105 2.23 -2.87 4.87
N LEU A 106 2.80 -3.95 5.38
CA LEU A 106 2.55 -5.32 4.96
C LEU A 106 1.49 -5.99 5.84
N PHE A 107 0.87 -7.07 5.34
CA PHE A 107 -0.11 -7.83 6.12
C PHE A 107 0.49 -8.58 7.32
N GLY A 108 1.79 -8.85 7.28
CA GLY A 108 2.58 -9.43 8.36
C GLY A 108 4.07 -9.11 8.17
N GLU A 109 4.90 -9.67 9.05
CA GLU A 109 6.36 -9.55 8.95
C GLU A 109 6.88 -10.19 7.65
N PRO A 110 7.76 -9.52 6.89
CA PRO A 110 8.29 -10.03 5.63
C PRO A 110 9.27 -11.18 5.86
N THR A 111 9.13 -12.23 5.05
CA THR A 111 10.17 -13.25 4.92
C THR A 111 11.38 -12.68 4.19
N ASP A 112 12.52 -13.36 4.24
CA ASP A 112 13.74 -12.87 3.56
C ASP A 112 13.54 -12.79 2.04
N ARG A 113 12.72 -13.69 1.49
CA ARG A 113 12.27 -13.62 0.09
C ARG A 113 11.42 -12.37 -0.19
N ASP A 114 10.57 -11.95 0.74
CA ASP A 114 9.75 -10.75 0.58
C ASP A 114 10.62 -9.48 0.63
N VAL A 115 11.65 -9.48 1.47
CA VAL A 115 12.68 -8.43 1.53
C VAL A 115 13.39 -8.32 0.18
N ASP A 116 13.85 -9.44 -0.39
CA ASP A 116 14.50 -9.48 -1.70
C ASP A 116 13.55 -9.04 -2.83
N LEU A 117 12.27 -9.43 -2.78
CA LEU A 117 11.28 -9.09 -3.79
C LEU A 117 10.94 -7.59 -3.79
N LEU A 118 10.60 -7.03 -2.64
CA LEU A 118 10.27 -5.60 -2.55
C LEU A 118 11.51 -4.75 -2.80
N GLY A 119 12.65 -5.13 -2.22
CA GLY A 119 13.94 -4.48 -2.45
C GLY A 119 14.36 -4.47 -3.91
N GLY A 120 14.25 -5.61 -4.60
CA GLY A 120 14.55 -5.72 -6.02
C GLY A 120 13.62 -4.89 -6.91
N VAL A 121 12.32 -4.78 -6.56
CA VAL A 121 11.38 -3.89 -7.26
C VAL A 121 11.79 -2.42 -7.11
N VAL A 122 12.12 -1.99 -5.89
CA VAL A 122 12.56 -0.61 -5.61
C VAL A 122 13.88 -0.31 -6.31
N GLN A 123 14.85 -1.23 -6.28
CA GLN A 123 16.13 -1.08 -6.97
C GLN A 123 15.95 -0.97 -8.48
N ALA A 124 15.14 -1.84 -9.11
CA ALA A 124 14.87 -1.78 -10.54
C ALA A 124 14.18 -0.47 -10.94
N TRP A 125 13.20 -0.04 -10.14
CA TRP A 125 12.53 1.26 -10.31
C TRP A 125 13.52 2.42 -10.22
N TYR A 126 14.40 2.42 -9.22
CA TYR A 126 15.43 3.45 -9.06
C TYR A 126 16.41 3.49 -10.24
N VAL A 127 16.93 2.33 -10.68
CA VAL A 127 17.87 2.25 -11.81
C VAL A 127 17.24 2.82 -13.09
N MET A 128 15.99 2.45 -13.39
CA MET A 128 15.26 3.03 -14.52
C MET A 128 15.08 4.55 -14.39
N GLY A 129 14.72 5.03 -13.19
CA GLY A 129 14.58 6.46 -12.91
C GLY A 129 15.90 7.23 -13.03
N ARG A 130 17.03 6.65 -12.61
CA ARG A 130 18.38 7.23 -12.77
C ARG A 130 18.78 7.39 -14.22
N LEU A 131 18.31 6.50 -15.09
CA LEU A 131 18.55 6.53 -16.53
C LEU A 131 17.50 7.37 -17.29
N GLY A 132 16.55 7.98 -16.58
CA GLY A 132 15.52 8.84 -17.16
C GLY A 132 14.43 8.14 -17.94
N ALA A 133 14.18 6.86 -17.65
CA ALA A 133 13.10 6.10 -18.26
C ALA A 133 11.71 6.70 -17.97
N TYR A 134 11.58 7.46 -16.88
CA TYR A 134 10.34 8.12 -16.46
C TYR A 134 10.31 9.58 -16.89
N ASN A 135 10.58 9.85 -18.17
CA ASN A 135 10.49 11.18 -18.74
C ASN A 135 9.17 11.34 -19.50
N SER A 136 8.16 11.88 -18.82
CA SER A 136 6.84 12.16 -19.40
C SER A 136 6.92 13.12 -20.59
N SER A 137 7.92 13.99 -20.63
CA SER A 137 8.12 14.93 -21.74
C SER A 137 8.67 14.27 -23.01
N ASN A 138 9.12 13.01 -22.94
CA ASN A 138 9.63 12.25 -24.08
C ASN A 138 8.78 10.98 -24.39
N LEU A 139 7.49 10.98 -24.03
CA LEU A 139 6.56 9.87 -24.30
C LEU A 139 6.03 9.89 -25.75
N GLN A 140 6.92 9.78 -26.73
CA GLN A 140 6.57 9.87 -28.16
C GLN A 140 5.54 8.81 -28.59
N LEU A 141 5.69 7.57 -28.11
CA LEU A 141 4.76 6.48 -28.45
C LEU A 141 3.39 6.63 -27.79
N ALA A 142 3.32 7.23 -26.60
CA ALA A 142 2.04 7.45 -25.93
C ALA A 142 1.17 8.47 -26.69
N ASN A 143 1.81 9.37 -27.43
CA ASN A 143 1.17 10.40 -28.24
C ASN A 143 0.99 9.98 -29.71
N SER A 144 1.38 8.76 -30.07
CA SER A 144 1.25 8.26 -31.44
C SER A 144 -0.19 7.83 -31.76
N MET A 145 -0.62 8.03 -33.00
CA MET A 145 -1.94 7.57 -33.47
C MET A 145 -1.91 6.08 -33.77
N MET A 146 -2.92 5.34 -33.31
CA MET A 146 -3.03 3.87 -33.49
C MET A 146 -3.19 3.44 -34.97
N ASP A 147 -3.51 4.36 -35.87
CA ASP A 147 -3.78 4.06 -37.27
C ASP A 147 -2.50 3.91 -38.13
N TYR A 148 -1.32 4.17 -37.55
CA TYR A 148 -0.02 4.10 -38.22
C TYR A 148 1.00 3.33 -37.39
N ASP A 149 2.04 2.82 -38.05
CA ASP A 149 3.17 2.21 -37.36
C ASP A 149 3.82 3.25 -36.42
N PRO A 150 4.05 2.89 -35.14
CA PRO A 150 4.72 3.79 -34.20
C PRO A 150 6.14 4.09 -34.69
N SER A 151 6.53 5.35 -34.59
CA SER A 151 7.90 5.80 -34.87
C SER A 151 8.48 6.51 -33.64
N TYR A 152 9.81 6.51 -33.56
CA TYR A 152 10.55 7.15 -32.48
C TYR A 152 11.65 8.02 -33.09
N ASP A 153 11.59 9.32 -32.82
CA ASP A 153 12.52 10.31 -33.34
C ASP A 153 13.63 10.59 -32.33
N SER A 154 14.87 10.26 -32.70
CA SER A 154 16.05 10.49 -31.88
C SER A 154 16.46 11.97 -31.81
N GLU A 155 16.19 12.76 -32.85
CA GLU A 155 16.48 14.19 -32.84
C GLU A 155 15.52 14.89 -31.88
N GLU A 156 14.22 14.58 -31.94
CA GLU A 156 13.23 15.08 -30.97
C GLU A 156 13.62 14.69 -29.54
N ALA A 157 13.93 13.41 -29.31
CA ALA A 157 14.34 12.91 -27.99
C ALA A 157 15.56 13.66 -27.42
N SER A 158 16.50 14.06 -28.28
CA SER A 158 17.71 14.79 -27.86
C SER A 158 17.45 16.24 -27.42
N THR A 159 16.31 16.82 -27.82
CA THR A 159 15.91 18.19 -27.43
C THR A 159 15.17 18.25 -26.09
N VAL A 160 14.66 17.12 -25.61
CA VAL A 160 13.91 17.05 -24.35
C VAL A 160 14.86 17.10 -23.16
N MET A 161 14.53 17.91 -22.15
CA MET A 161 15.32 17.96 -20.92
C MET A 161 15.31 16.59 -20.21
N PRO A 162 16.47 16.08 -19.77
CA PRO A 162 16.54 14.85 -19.00
C PRO A 162 15.77 14.94 -17.67
N SER A 163 14.98 13.92 -17.40
CA SER A 163 14.36 13.63 -16.10
C SER A 163 15.21 12.54 -15.46
N SER A 164 15.72 12.74 -14.24
CA SER A 164 16.49 11.69 -13.56
C SER A 164 16.31 11.74 -12.04
N PHE A 165 16.18 10.56 -11.44
CA PHE A 165 16.29 10.42 -9.98
C PHE A 165 17.67 10.86 -9.52
N HIS A 166 17.80 11.35 -8.29
CA HIS A 166 19.08 11.79 -7.75
C HIS A 166 19.68 10.77 -6.79
N ASP A 167 18.89 10.28 -5.84
CA ASP A 167 19.42 9.42 -4.79
C ASP A 167 18.33 8.57 -4.11
N ILE A 168 18.74 7.50 -3.43
CA ILE A 168 17.87 6.58 -2.71
C ILE A 168 18.61 5.94 -1.53
N SER A 169 17.92 5.64 -0.44
CA SER A 169 18.48 4.82 0.64
C SER A 169 18.31 3.33 0.38
N ASP A 170 18.91 2.51 1.23
CA ASP A 170 18.51 1.11 1.38
C ASP A 170 17.02 1.00 1.75
N VAL A 171 16.42 -0.15 1.44
CA VAL A 171 15.05 -0.46 1.88
C VAL A 171 15.14 -1.08 3.27
N GLU A 172 14.59 -0.38 4.26
CA GLU A 172 14.61 -0.80 5.66
C GLU A 172 13.28 -1.43 6.05
N PHE A 173 13.31 -2.43 6.93
CA PHE A 173 12.13 -3.14 7.43
C PHE A 173 12.17 -3.24 8.95
N GLN A 174 11.04 -2.97 9.59
CA GLN A 174 10.80 -3.20 11.02
C GLN A 174 9.40 -3.79 11.18
N ASP A 175 9.32 -4.98 11.78
CA ASP A 175 8.08 -5.76 11.88
C ASP A 175 7.36 -5.86 10.52
N ASN A 176 6.16 -5.28 10.40
CA ASN A 176 5.37 -5.28 9.17
C ASN A 176 5.47 -3.98 8.37
N TRP A 177 6.37 -3.08 8.74
CA TRP A 177 6.63 -1.84 8.01
C TRP A 177 7.92 -1.93 7.22
N ALA A 178 7.91 -1.34 6.03
CA ALA A 178 9.11 -1.05 5.26
C ALA A 178 9.15 0.43 4.89
N ARG A 179 10.34 0.97 4.69
CA ARG A 179 10.52 2.31 4.15
C ARG A 179 11.73 2.41 3.24
N VAL A 180 11.70 3.39 2.35
CA VAL A 180 12.85 3.81 1.56
C VAL A 180 12.83 5.33 1.42
N TRP A 181 13.96 6.00 1.66
CA TRP A 181 14.11 7.42 1.39
C TRP A 181 14.44 7.64 -0.07
N VAL A 182 13.83 8.65 -0.68
CA VAL A 182 14.02 8.98 -2.10
C VAL A 182 14.30 10.47 -2.31
N ASP A 183 15.18 10.76 -3.26
CA ASP A 183 15.31 12.02 -3.98
C ASP A 183 15.06 11.74 -5.47
N LEU A 184 13.85 12.04 -5.94
CA LEU A 184 13.43 11.85 -7.34
C LEU A 184 14.05 12.87 -8.30
N GLY A 185 14.82 13.84 -7.79
CA GLY A 185 15.56 14.79 -8.60
C GLY A 185 14.67 15.59 -9.55
N THR A 186 15.04 15.59 -10.83
CA THR A 186 14.28 16.29 -11.88
C THR A 186 13.15 15.47 -12.46
N SER A 187 12.91 14.26 -11.94
CA SER A 187 11.87 13.39 -12.47
C SER A 187 10.46 13.84 -12.14
N ASP A 188 9.58 13.57 -13.09
CA ASP A 188 8.15 13.80 -12.95
C ASP A 188 7.45 12.62 -12.23
N TYR A 189 6.13 12.77 -12.04
CA TYR A 189 5.33 11.79 -11.32
C TYR A 189 5.06 10.49 -12.08
N LEU A 190 5.47 10.36 -13.36
CA LEU A 190 5.33 9.10 -14.11
C LEU A 190 6.03 7.94 -13.39
N GLY A 191 7.18 8.21 -12.77
CA GLY A 191 7.90 7.22 -11.99
C GLY A 191 7.08 6.68 -10.83
N LEU A 192 6.25 7.50 -10.18
CA LEU A 192 5.37 7.06 -9.10
C LEU A 192 4.21 6.22 -9.61
N ASP A 193 3.61 6.59 -10.74
CA ASP A 193 2.55 5.81 -11.37
C ASP A 193 3.04 4.42 -11.79
N VAL A 194 4.22 4.36 -12.42
CA VAL A 194 4.86 3.09 -12.81
C VAL A 194 5.14 2.22 -11.57
N LEU A 195 5.64 2.81 -10.49
CA LEU A 195 5.87 2.10 -9.23
C LEU A 195 4.55 1.55 -8.67
N LEU A 196 3.50 2.36 -8.58
CA LEU A 196 2.19 1.94 -8.06
C LEU A 196 1.56 0.83 -8.89
N ASN A 197 1.68 0.90 -10.21
CA ASN A 197 1.22 -0.16 -11.12
C ASN A 197 1.98 -1.47 -10.86
N CYS A 198 3.31 -1.40 -10.72
CA CYS A 198 4.14 -2.56 -10.40
C CYS A 198 3.77 -3.16 -9.03
N LEU A 199 3.63 -2.31 -8.01
CA LEU A 199 3.26 -2.72 -6.66
C LEU A 199 1.86 -3.37 -6.62
N THR A 200 0.93 -2.94 -7.46
CA THR A 200 -0.41 -3.55 -7.57
C THR A 200 -0.29 -5.03 -7.96
N GLN A 201 0.55 -5.33 -8.95
CA GLN A 201 0.81 -6.70 -9.37
C GLN A 201 1.62 -7.48 -8.32
N LEU A 202 2.68 -6.88 -7.77
CA LEU A 202 3.47 -7.49 -6.69
C LEU A 202 2.58 -7.85 -5.50
N SER A 203 1.68 -6.92 -5.14
CA SER A 203 0.74 -7.08 -4.04
C SER A 203 -0.21 -8.22 -4.28
N SER A 204 -0.76 -8.35 -5.48
CA SER A 204 -1.75 -9.41 -5.78
C SER A 204 -1.16 -10.80 -5.91
N GLU A 205 0.09 -10.94 -6.34
CA GLU A 205 0.66 -12.25 -6.67
C GLU A 205 1.70 -12.77 -5.68
N HIS A 206 2.41 -11.88 -5.00
CA HIS A 206 3.64 -12.24 -4.29
C HIS A 206 3.65 -11.80 -2.83
N LEU A 207 3.46 -10.51 -2.55
CA LEU A 207 3.65 -9.92 -1.22
C LEU A 207 2.47 -9.03 -0.85
N GLY A 208 1.60 -9.44 0.07
CA GLY A 208 0.44 -8.64 0.43
C GLY A 208 0.80 -7.29 1.08
N ILE A 209 0.55 -6.19 0.36
CA ILE A 209 0.66 -4.82 0.86
C ILE A 209 -0.72 -4.35 1.34
N LYS A 210 -0.79 -3.73 2.52
CA LYS A 210 -1.99 -3.07 3.04
C LYS A 210 -2.10 -1.63 2.59
N GLN A 211 -1.01 -0.87 2.70
CA GLN A 211 -0.96 0.53 2.28
C GLN A 211 0.44 0.97 1.86
N VAL A 212 0.47 1.94 0.96
CA VAL A 212 1.65 2.69 0.54
C VAL A 212 1.44 4.16 0.92
N VAL A 213 2.40 4.74 1.63
CA VAL A 213 2.34 6.15 2.06
C VAL A 213 3.56 6.89 1.53
N PHE A 214 3.32 7.91 0.72
CA PHE A 214 4.36 8.81 0.23
C PHE A 214 4.51 9.99 1.18
N GLY A 215 5.72 10.20 1.69
CA GLY A 215 6.03 11.20 2.71
C GLY A 215 5.70 10.75 4.13
N GLY A 216 5.58 11.71 5.03
CA GLY A 216 5.31 11.50 6.45
C GLY A 216 6.56 11.09 7.23
N LYS A 217 6.68 11.64 8.44
CA LYS A 217 7.90 11.55 9.26
C LYS A 217 7.98 10.28 10.11
N LYS A 218 6.84 9.68 10.46
CA LYS A 218 6.75 8.48 11.29
C LYS A 218 5.47 7.71 10.95
N MET A 219 5.57 6.40 10.74
CA MET A 219 4.44 5.51 10.51
C MET A 219 4.42 4.38 11.54
N GLY A 220 3.22 4.04 12.01
CA GLY A 220 3.03 2.97 12.99
C GLY A 220 3.95 3.11 14.21
N ASP A 221 4.55 1.98 14.58
CA ASP A 221 5.43 1.85 15.73
C ASP A 221 6.93 1.98 15.36
N TRP A 222 7.24 2.54 14.17
CA TRP A 222 8.61 2.66 13.68
C TRP A 222 9.55 3.36 14.69
N GLU A 223 10.70 2.75 14.96
CA GLU A 223 11.73 3.27 15.85
C GLU A 223 12.97 3.72 15.08
N GLU A 224 13.28 5.02 15.13
CA GLU A 224 14.47 5.57 14.47
C GLU A 224 15.75 5.04 15.13
N GLY A 225 16.70 4.60 14.31
CA GLY A 225 18.00 4.10 14.76
C GLY A 225 18.00 2.63 15.21
N MET A 226 16.88 1.92 15.13
CA MET A 226 16.86 0.47 15.32
C MET A 226 17.51 -0.21 14.10
N THR A 227 18.66 -0.87 14.31
CA THR A 227 19.42 -1.55 13.25
C THR A 227 19.79 -3.00 13.59
N SER A 228 19.31 -3.52 14.73
CA SER A 228 19.66 -4.88 15.18
C SER A 228 18.68 -5.92 14.66
N SER A 229 19.19 -6.93 13.97
CA SER A 229 18.41 -8.07 13.47
C SER A 229 17.72 -8.85 14.59
N ASP A 230 18.29 -8.86 15.80
CA ASP A 230 17.73 -9.54 16.97
C ASP A 230 16.38 -8.92 17.40
N TYR A 231 16.09 -7.69 16.96
CA TYR A 231 14.84 -6.98 17.21
C TYR A 231 13.96 -6.86 15.96
N GLY A 232 14.15 -7.73 14.96
CA GLY A 232 13.29 -7.78 13.78
C GLY A 232 13.64 -6.78 12.68
N TYR A 233 14.77 -6.09 12.79
CA TYR A 233 15.27 -5.22 11.71
C TYR A 233 15.83 -6.05 10.55
N LYS A 234 15.38 -5.74 9.33
CA LYS A 234 15.95 -6.27 8.09
C LYS A 234 16.21 -5.12 7.12
N HIS A 235 17.11 -5.32 6.17
CA HIS A 235 17.33 -4.34 5.10
C HIS A 235 17.65 -5.05 3.79
N PHE A 236 17.32 -4.37 2.69
CA PHE A 236 17.79 -4.70 1.35
C PHE A 236 18.70 -3.56 0.89
N LYS A 237 19.93 -3.92 0.50
CA LYS A 237 20.94 -2.97 0.07
C LYS A 237 20.77 -2.64 -1.41
N ILE A 238 20.64 -1.36 -1.74
CA ILE A 238 20.48 -0.86 -3.12
C ILE A 238 21.83 -0.59 -3.79
#